data_AF-A0A9P8MIA2-F1
#
_entry.id   AF-A0A9P8MIA2-F1
#
_cell.length_a   1.000
_cell.length_b   1.000
_cell.length_c   1.000
_cell.angle_alpha   90.00
_cell.angle_beta   90.00
_cell.angle_gamma   90.00
#
_symmetry.space_group_name_H-M   'P 1'
#
loop_
_entity.id
_entity.type
_entity.pdbx_description
1 polymer ?
#
loop_
_entity_poly.entity_id
_entity_poly.type
_entity_poly.pdbx_seq_one_letter_code
_entity_poly.pdbx_strand_id
1 'polypeptide(L)'
;MDFTENSSVMAEDEQRSCENMAAPNKFPEPNSEIQVLQKLCELDNVIKTGFIHVLDMLSPQPTLEISPPDPPIAGSGSQIHSIVEEAKNSIEWEEVEQLKGQLKIAEDKIRKKTAKLDSMTENLEEAKTQIKRLKAKELKLRNVILQNSEDDVRSDEEIVQMFRGIRQKLLAIAHSRDFFGFGQVMNLGGGGNNTCDALESYSREMENFLVQRGVPDEQLTNWRLSTMKCAQLAQCSSLSDCQAFNLLVFTLKPLLHHNCSQEQLEQLRNQIRDVCEEAIEFRLAMRQSKDLYKCQMIARGQIVSPEIPAEAVEVQGDGDAGKVIVGTFFGALLKHAKSRGEDEVVVLERAHVLVKPA
;
A
#
# COMPACT_ATOMS: atom_id res chain seq x y z
N MET A 1 -46.96 -24.44 57.16
CA MET A 1 -47.57 -25.78 57.12
C MET A 1 -48.25 -25.81 55.76
N ASP A 2 -47.69 -26.42 54.72
CA ASP A 2 -47.19 -27.80 54.71
C ASP A 2 -45.96 -28.01 53.83
N PHE A 3 -45.09 -28.89 54.36
CA PHE A 3 -44.07 -29.63 53.65
C PHE A 3 -44.72 -30.85 52.98
N THR A 4 -44.25 -31.22 51.80
CA THR A 4 -44.08 -32.65 51.46
C THR A 4 -43.06 -32.81 50.35
N GLU A 5 -41.93 -33.40 50.76
CA GLU A 5 -40.93 -34.05 49.93
C GLU A 5 -41.48 -35.35 49.33
N ASN A 6 -40.99 -35.73 48.15
CA ASN A 6 -40.35 -37.02 47.82
C ASN A 6 -40.38 -37.22 46.30
N SER A 7 -39.26 -37.29 45.58
CA SER A 7 -38.16 -38.28 45.60
C SER A 7 -38.46 -39.52 44.74
N SER A 8 -37.38 -40.05 44.12
CA SER A 8 -37.22 -41.33 43.40
C SER A 8 -37.15 -41.19 41.86
N VAL A 9 -36.01 -41.27 41.15
CA VAL A 9 -34.88 -42.24 41.08
C VAL A 9 -35.02 -43.22 39.89
N MET A 10 -33.91 -43.36 39.15
CA MET A 10 -33.52 -44.39 38.17
C MET A 10 -34.30 -44.49 36.84
N ALA A 11 -33.75 -44.95 35.71
CA ALA A 11 -32.39 -45.15 35.16
C ALA A 11 -32.62 -45.79 33.77
N GLU A 12 -31.68 -45.53 32.86
CA GLU A 12 -31.18 -46.43 31.80
C GLU A 12 -32.01 -46.79 30.54
N ASP A 13 -31.20 -46.95 29.47
CA ASP A 13 -31.36 -47.77 28.27
C ASP A 13 -32.18 -47.23 27.08
N GLU A 14 -31.77 -47.36 25.82
CA GLU A 14 -30.52 -47.75 25.15
C GLU A 14 -30.83 -47.60 23.64
N GLN A 15 -29.79 -47.37 22.83
CA GLN A 15 -29.66 -47.82 21.43
C GLN A 15 -30.87 -47.84 20.46
N ARG A 16 -30.84 -46.94 19.46
CA ARG A 16 -31.16 -47.24 18.04
C ARG A 16 -30.22 -46.41 17.15
N SER A 17 -29.15 -47.00 16.63
CA SER A 17 -29.09 -47.77 15.37
C SER A 17 -29.20 -46.91 14.11
N CYS A 18 -28.02 -46.57 13.60
CA CYS A 18 -27.54 -46.67 12.21
C CYS A 18 -28.41 -46.22 11.01
N GLU A 19 -27.69 -45.53 10.11
CA GLU A 19 -27.90 -45.40 8.66
C GLU A 19 -28.94 -44.37 8.19
N ASN A 20 -28.45 -43.25 7.64
CA ASN A 20 -28.49 -43.06 6.18
C ASN A 20 -27.80 -41.78 5.67
N MET A 21 -26.99 -41.99 4.63
CA MET A 21 -26.76 -41.15 3.45
C MET A 21 -25.83 -39.93 3.56
N ALA A 22 -24.59 -40.21 3.17
CA ALA A 22 -23.56 -39.33 2.64
C ALA A 22 -24.08 -38.14 1.80
N ALA A 23 -23.63 -36.94 2.15
CA ALA A 23 -23.54 -35.81 1.23
C ALA A 23 -22.09 -35.67 0.75
N PRO A 24 -21.83 -35.49 -0.55
CA PRO A 24 -20.47 -35.44 -1.08
C PRO A 24 -19.79 -34.12 -0.71
N ASN A 25 -18.57 -34.23 -0.21
CA ASN A 25 -17.62 -33.13 -0.04
C ASN A 25 -17.48 -32.34 -1.36
N LYS A 26 -18.05 -31.14 -1.41
CA LYS A 26 -17.63 -30.13 -2.38
C LYS A 26 -16.27 -29.59 -1.93
N PHE A 27 -15.22 -30.09 -2.55
CA PHE A 27 -13.91 -29.45 -2.51
C PHE A 27 -14.03 -28.01 -3.02
N PRO A 28 -13.35 -27.02 -2.38
CA PRO A 28 -13.25 -25.69 -2.94
C PRO A 28 -12.45 -25.77 -4.25
N GLU A 29 -13.03 -25.23 -5.33
CA GLU A 29 -12.38 -25.13 -6.63
C GLU A 29 -11.03 -24.39 -6.51
N PRO A 30 -9.91 -25.00 -6.94
CA PRO A 30 -8.65 -24.31 -7.07
C PRO A 30 -8.64 -23.59 -8.42
N ASN A 31 -9.28 -22.42 -8.52
CA ASN A 31 -9.35 -21.73 -9.82
C ASN A 31 -9.32 -20.19 -9.78
N SER A 32 -9.20 -19.55 -8.62
CA SER A 32 -9.10 -18.08 -8.56
C SER A 32 -7.68 -17.57 -8.86
N GLU A 33 -6.63 -18.21 -8.32
CA GLU A 33 -5.23 -17.77 -8.52
C GLU A 33 -4.73 -18.01 -9.94
N ILE A 34 -5.11 -19.13 -10.57
CA ILE A 34 -4.73 -19.45 -11.95
C ILE A 34 -5.41 -18.48 -12.94
N GLN A 35 -6.67 -18.09 -12.66
CA GLN A 35 -7.38 -17.09 -13.48
C GLN A 35 -6.78 -15.68 -13.33
N VAL A 36 -6.25 -15.32 -12.16
CA VAL A 36 -5.57 -14.03 -11.94
C VAL A 36 -4.22 -14.00 -12.67
N LEU A 37 -3.44 -15.08 -12.62
CA LEU A 37 -2.18 -15.18 -13.36
C LEU A 37 -2.40 -15.20 -14.88
N GLN A 38 -3.48 -15.83 -15.36
CA GLN A 38 -3.85 -15.83 -16.77
C GLN A 38 -4.24 -14.43 -17.27
N LYS A 39 -4.98 -13.65 -16.47
CA LYS A 39 -5.32 -12.25 -16.80
C LYS A 39 -4.12 -11.30 -16.76
N LEU A 40 -3.13 -11.57 -15.90
CA LEU A 40 -1.87 -10.80 -15.86
C LEU A 40 -0.98 -11.08 -17.08
N CYS A 41 -0.95 -12.31 -17.58
CA CYS A 41 -0.28 -12.66 -18.84
C CYS A 41 -0.96 -12.04 -20.08
N GLU A 42 -2.29 -11.91 -20.09
CA GLU A 42 -3.01 -11.23 -21.18
C GLU A 42 -2.73 -9.72 -21.21
N LEU A 43 -2.56 -9.09 -20.04
CA LEU A 43 -2.24 -7.66 -19.94
C LEU A 43 -0.81 -7.34 -20.44
N ASP A 44 0.16 -8.21 -20.18
CA ASP A 44 1.55 -8.07 -20.65
C ASP A 44 1.64 -8.15 -22.20
N ASN A 45 0.82 -9.00 -22.84
CA ASN A 45 0.76 -9.10 -24.30
C ASN A 45 0.10 -7.88 -24.96
N VAL A 46 -0.88 -7.25 -24.32
CA VAL A 46 -1.49 -6.00 -24.82
C VAL A 46 -0.50 -4.84 -24.76
N ILE A 47 0.28 -4.74 -23.68
CA ILE A 47 1.29 -3.69 -23.51
C ILE A 47 2.43 -3.86 -24.53
N LYS A 48 2.89 -5.09 -24.78
CA LYS A 48 3.93 -5.39 -25.78
C LYS A 48 3.47 -5.11 -27.22
N THR A 49 2.22 -5.43 -27.54
CA THR A 49 1.66 -5.20 -28.89
C THR A 49 1.43 -3.71 -29.17
N GLY A 50 1.03 -2.94 -28.15
CA GLY A 50 0.90 -1.48 -28.24
C GLY A 50 2.24 -0.76 -28.47
N PHE A 51 3.33 -1.28 -27.91
CA PHE A 51 4.66 -0.67 -28.05
C PHE A 51 5.29 -0.89 -29.45
N ILE A 52 4.97 -2.01 -30.11
CA ILE A 52 5.48 -2.32 -31.46
C ILE A 52 4.82 -1.44 -32.54
N HIS A 53 3.52 -1.14 -32.42
CA HIS A 53 2.83 -0.24 -33.36
C HIS A 53 3.29 1.22 -33.28
N VAL A 54 3.75 1.67 -32.10
CA VAL A 54 4.30 3.03 -31.92
C VAL A 54 5.67 3.17 -32.58
N LEU A 55 6.45 2.07 -32.67
CA LEU A 55 7.76 2.07 -33.32
C LEU A 55 7.66 1.99 -34.86
N ASP A 56 6.64 1.32 -35.41
CA ASP A 56 6.41 1.25 -36.86
C ASP A 56 5.95 2.59 -37.46
N MET A 57 5.32 3.46 -36.66
CA MET A 57 4.95 4.82 -37.08
C MET A 57 6.12 5.81 -37.13
N LEU A 58 7.30 5.42 -36.64
CA LEU A 58 8.50 6.27 -36.61
C LEU A 58 9.49 5.95 -37.74
N SER A 59 9.12 5.08 -38.69
CA SER A 59 9.96 4.74 -39.84
C SER A 59 9.74 5.74 -41.01
N PRO A 60 10.78 6.42 -41.50
CA PRO A 60 10.66 7.39 -42.58
C PRO A 60 10.38 6.72 -43.93
N GLN A 61 9.45 7.28 -44.71
CA GLN A 61 9.17 6.84 -46.08
C GLN A 61 10.31 7.19 -47.05
N PRO A 62 10.61 6.33 -48.04
CA PRO A 62 11.57 6.63 -49.08
C PRO A 62 11.03 7.70 -50.03
N THR A 63 11.93 8.58 -50.41
CA THR A 63 11.71 9.74 -51.28
C THR A 63 11.69 9.29 -52.75
N LEU A 64 10.74 9.82 -53.53
CA LEU A 64 10.62 9.65 -54.97
C LEU A 64 11.90 10.08 -55.70
N GLU A 65 12.56 9.14 -56.38
CA GLU A 65 13.52 9.41 -57.46
C GLU A 65 12.75 9.69 -58.75
N ILE A 66 13.00 10.86 -59.34
CA ILE A 66 12.56 11.22 -60.69
C ILE A 66 13.78 11.07 -61.60
N SER A 67 13.64 10.17 -62.59
CA SER A 67 14.65 9.85 -63.61
C SER A 67 14.59 10.84 -64.78
N PRO A 68 15.72 11.13 -65.47
CA PRO A 68 15.79 12.13 -66.53
C PRO A 68 15.34 11.58 -67.91
N PRO A 69 14.92 12.44 -68.86
CA PRO A 69 14.58 12.02 -70.21
C PRO A 69 15.73 12.24 -71.21
N ASP A 70 15.79 11.39 -72.24
CA ASP A 70 16.59 11.53 -73.49
C ASP A 70 15.80 10.85 -74.64
N PRO A 71 16.15 11.03 -75.93
CA PRO A 71 16.18 12.23 -76.76
C PRO A 71 15.26 12.08 -78.02
N PRO A 72 15.15 13.08 -78.93
CA PRO A 72 14.16 13.04 -80.02
C PRO A 72 14.70 12.44 -81.33
N ILE A 73 13.80 11.83 -82.12
CA ILE A 73 14.04 11.40 -83.51
C ILE A 73 13.17 12.23 -84.47
N ALA A 74 13.81 12.64 -85.56
CA ALA A 74 13.35 13.58 -86.58
C ALA A 74 12.20 13.09 -87.48
N GLY A 75 11.45 14.06 -88.01
CA GLY A 75 10.48 13.86 -89.09
C GLY A 75 10.11 15.17 -89.78
N SER A 76 10.49 15.27 -91.06
CA SER A 76 10.33 16.37 -92.01
C SER A 76 8.89 16.81 -92.26
N GLY A 77 8.67 18.05 -92.74
CA GLY A 77 7.42 18.36 -93.44
C GLY A 77 7.07 19.84 -93.57
N SER A 78 7.83 20.57 -94.37
CA SER A 78 7.60 21.94 -94.82
C SER A 78 6.14 22.25 -95.25
N GLN A 79 5.32 22.75 -94.33
CA GLN A 79 4.21 23.71 -94.57
C GLN A 79 3.69 24.33 -93.25
N ILE A 80 4.56 24.59 -92.26
CA ILE A 80 4.14 24.73 -90.84
C ILE A 80 4.42 26.13 -90.21
N HIS A 81 5.08 27.06 -90.90
CA HIS A 81 5.62 28.26 -90.22
C HIS A 81 4.57 29.29 -89.75
N SER A 82 3.35 29.28 -90.30
CA SER A 82 2.25 30.14 -89.83
C SER A 82 1.35 29.48 -88.78
N ILE A 83 1.27 28.15 -88.75
CA ILE A 83 0.50 27.38 -87.75
C ILE A 83 1.37 27.12 -86.50
N VAL A 84 2.70 27.02 -86.65
CA VAL A 84 3.65 26.83 -85.54
C VAL A 84 3.75 28.04 -84.64
N GLU A 85 3.76 29.27 -85.15
CA GLU A 85 3.84 30.45 -84.28
C GLU A 85 2.53 30.67 -83.50
N GLU A 86 1.37 30.36 -84.09
CA GLU A 86 0.09 30.43 -83.39
C GLU A 86 -0.09 29.28 -82.38
N ALA A 87 0.33 28.05 -82.74
CA ALA A 87 0.35 26.91 -81.82
C ALA A 87 1.38 27.10 -80.69
N LYS A 88 2.55 27.69 -80.96
CA LYS A 88 3.59 27.97 -79.97
C LYS A 88 3.12 29.01 -78.97
N ASN A 89 2.48 30.09 -79.42
CA ASN A 89 1.87 31.07 -78.53
C ASN A 89 0.72 30.45 -77.70
N SER A 90 -0.04 29.49 -78.26
CA SER A 90 -1.11 28.80 -77.54
C SER A 90 -0.57 27.79 -76.50
N ILE A 91 0.49 27.06 -76.82
CA ILE A 91 1.16 26.11 -75.92
C ILE A 91 1.86 26.86 -74.78
N GLU A 92 2.56 27.96 -75.08
CA GLU A 92 3.18 28.81 -74.06
C GLU A 92 2.14 29.39 -73.09
N TRP A 93 0.92 29.69 -73.57
CA TRP A 93 -0.15 30.20 -72.70
C TRP A 93 -0.73 29.12 -71.77
N GLU A 94 -0.94 27.89 -72.26
CA GLU A 94 -1.41 26.76 -71.44
C GLU A 94 -0.40 26.38 -70.35
N GLU A 95 0.91 26.35 -70.68
CA GLU A 95 1.97 26.10 -69.70
C GLU A 95 2.01 27.17 -68.61
N VAL A 96 1.84 28.44 -68.98
CA VAL A 96 1.77 29.55 -68.02
C VAL A 96 0.58 29.39 -67.06
N GLU A 97 -0.60 29.00 -67.54
CA GLU A 97 -1.74 28.74 -66.64
C GLU A 97 -1.55 27.50 -65.77
N GLN A 98 -0.95 26.44 -66.29
CA GLN A 98 -0.64 25.26 -65.48
C GLN A 98 0.34 25.61 -64.36
N LEU A 99 1.39 26.38 -64.66
CA LEU A 99 2.37 26.85 -63.68
C LEU A 99 1.74 27.79 -62.65
N LYS A 100 0.84 28.70 -63.06
CA LYS A 100 0.06 29.53 -62.12
C LYS A 100 -0.81 28.67 -61.20
N GLY A 101 -1.44 27.63 -61.72
CA GLY A 101 -2.23 26.68 -60.94
C GLY A 101 -1.37 25.95 -59.89
N GLN A 102 -0.20 25.45 -60.29
CA GLN A 102 0.74 24.78 -59.38
C GLN A 102 1.29 25.75 -58.32
N LEU A 103 1.63 26.98 -58.71
CA LEU A 103 2.09 28.03 -57.80
C LEU A 103 1.03 28.32 -56.73
N LYS A 104 -0.24 28.48 -57.12
CA LYS A 104 -1.36 28.69 -56.19
C LYS A 104 -1.54 27.54 -55.20
N ILE A 105 -1.43 26.29 -55.66
CA ILE A 105 -1.49 25.10 -54.79
C ILE A 105 -0.32 25.07 -53.79
N ALA A 106 0.89 25.43 -54.25
CA ALA A 106 2.07 25.50 -53.40
C ALA A 106 1.92 26.60 -52.34
N GLU A 107 1.45 27.79 -52.71
CA GLU A 107 1.16 28.90 -51.80
C GLU A 107 0.15 28.51 -50.71
N ASP A 108 -0.95 27.84 -51.07
CA ASP A 108 -1.94 27.36 -50.11
C ASP A 108 -1.38 26.29 -49.16
N LYS A 109 -0.51 25.40 -49.68
CA LYS A 109 0.18 24.39 -48.86
C LYS A 109 1.17 25.03 -47.88
N ILE A 110 1.91 26.05 -48.30
CA ILE A 110 2.79 26.84 -47.43
C ILE A 110 1.95 27.54 -46.35
N ARG A 111 0.88 28.24 -46.75
CA ARG A 111 -0.02 28.94 -45.82
C ARG A 111 -0.58 28.00 -44.75
N LYS A 112 -1.04 26.80 -45.14
CA LYS A 112 -1.56 25.78 -44.22
C LYS A 112 -0.47 25.24 -43.27
N LYS A 113 0.75 25.05 -43.77
CA LYS A 113 1.90 24.63 -42.94
C LYS A 113 2.32 25.73 -41.97
N THR A 114 2.34 26.99 -42.39
CA THR A 114 2.66 28.14 -41.51
C THR A 114 1.64 28.26 -40.39
N ALA A 115 0.34 28.21 -40.69
CA ALA A 115 -0.71 28.23 -39.65
C ALA A 115 -0.59 27.06 -38.67
N LYS A 116 -0.21 25.87 -39.15
CA LYS A 116 0.05 24.71 -38.28
C LYS A 116 1.30 24.91 -37.41
N LEU A 117 2.35 25.52 -37.96
CA LEU A 117 3.58 25.85 -37.23
C LEU A 117 3.30 26.86 -36.12
N ASP A 118 2.51 27.89 -36.39
CA ASP A 118 2.12 28.92 -35.42
C ASP A 118 1.32 28.29 -34.27
N SER A 119 0.31 27.47 -34.60
CA SER A 119 -0.47 26.72 -33.59
C SER A 119 0.38 25.77 -32.75
N MET A 120 1.35 25.07 -33.35
CA MET A 120 2.29 24.21 -32.61
C MET A 120 3.21 25.02 -31.70
N THR A 121 3.63 26.22 -32.14
CA THR A 121 4.48 27.11 -31.36
C THR A 121 3.74 27.66 -30.14
N GLU A 122 2.47 28.04 -30.30
CA GLU A 122 1.61 28.47 -29.19
C GLU A 122 1.42 27.35 -28.15
N ASN A 123 1.06 26.14 -28.59
CA ASN A 123 0.92 24.98 -27.71
C ASN A 123 2.23 24.64 -26.97
N LEU A 124 3.39 24.81 -27.62
CA LEU A 124 4.69 24.59 -27.01
C LEU A 124 4.97 25.59 -25.88
N GLU A 125 4.65 26.87 -26.09
CA GLU A 125 4.83 27.90 -25.06
C GLU A 125 3.85 27.72 -23.89
N GLU A 126 2.62 27.27 -24.14
CA GLU A 126 1.68 26.88 -23.08
C GLU A 126 2.24 25.71 -22.26
N ALA A 127 2.70 24.63 -22.91
CA ALA A 127 3.27 23.47 -22.24
C ALA A 127 4.51 23.84 -21.40
N LYS A 128 5.40 24.69 -21.92
CA LYS A 128 6.56 25.21 -21.16
C LYS A 128 6.12 25.96 -19.90
N THR A 129 5.05 26.75 -19.99
CA THR A 129 4.49 27.49 -18.86
C THR A 129 3.90 26.56 -17.80
N GLN A 130 3.18 25.52 -18.23
CA GLN A 130 2.65 24.49 -17.33
C GLN A 130 3.78 23.72 -16.61
N ILE A 131 4.83 23.33 -17.33
CA ILE A 131 6.01 22.66 -16.73
C ILE A 131 6.66 23.55 -15.67
N LYS A 132 6.87 24.85 -15.94
CA LYS A 132 7.43 25.78 -14.96
C LYS A 132 6.55 25.87 -13.70
N ARG A 133 5.23 25.95 -13.87
CA ARG A 133 4.27 25.99 -12.76
C ARG A 133 4.31 24.71 -11.92
N LEU A 134 4.39 23.55 -12.57
CA LEU A 134 4.48 22.25 -11.89
C LEU A 134 5.79 22.11 -11.11
N LYS A 135 6.93 22.47 -11.71
CA LYS A 135 8.23 22.49 -11.01
C LYS A 135 8.24 23.41 -9.78
N ALA A 136 7.57 24.57 -9.86
CA ALA A 136 7.44 25.46 -8.71
C ALA A 136 6.59 24.83 -7.57
N LYS A 137 5.51 24.11 -7.91
CA LYS A 137 4.70 23.38 -6.94
C LYS A 137 5.47 22.21 -6.31
N GLU A 138 6.20 21.45 -7.12
CA GLU A 138 7.07 20.36 -6.66
C GLU A 138 8.11 20.89 -5.66
N LEU A 139 8.81 21.98 -5.99
CA LEU A 139 9.79 22.60 -5.11
C LEU A 139 9.14 23.07 -3.79
N LYS A 140 7.95 23.69 -3.87
CA LYS A 140 7.22 24.10 -2.67
C LYS A 140 6.85 22.91 -1.79
N LEU A 141 6.37 21.82 -2.37
CA LEU A 141 6.04 20.59 -1.64
C LEU A 141 7.30 19.98 -1.01
N ARG A 142 8.40 19.91 -1.76
CA ARG A 142 9.69 19.43 -1.28
C ARG A 142 10.19 20.26 -0.09
N ASN A 143 10.10 21.58 -0.16
CA ASN A 143 10.48 22.46 0.95
C ASN A 143 9.58 22.25 2.17
N VAL A 144 8.26 22.13 1.99
CA VAL A 144 7.34 21.82 3.10
C VAL A 144 7.67 20.48 3.74
N ILE A 145 8.04 19.47 2.95
CA ILE A 145 8.43 18.15 3.46
C ILE A 145 9.73 18.26 4.26
N LEU A 146 10.78 18.85 3.68
CA LEU A 146 12.13 18.92 4.27
C LEU A 146 12.27 19.89 5.45
N GLN A 147 11.57 21.04 5.45
CA GLN A 147 11.80 22.08 6.45
C GLN A 147 11.15 21.81 7.82
N ASN A 148 10.23 20.84 7.95
CA ASN A 148 9.64 20.52 9.26
C ASN A 148 9.96 19.11 9.75
N SER A 149 11.06 18.50 9.29
CA SER A 149 11.51 17.21 9.84
C SER A 149 12.47 17.34 11.03
N GLU A 150 12.95 18.55 11.35
CA GLU A 150 13.93 18.74 12.43
C GLU A 150 13.30 18.96 13.81
N ASP A 151 12.11 19.57 13.89
CA ASP A 151 11.54 20.02 15.17
C ASP A 151 10.52 19.06 15.82
N ASP A 152 9.96 18.08 15.09
CA ASP A 152 8.85 17.23 15.58
C ASP A 152 9.28 15.79 15.90
N VAL A 153 10.52 15.63 16.37
CA VAL A 153 11.07 14.32 16.74
C VAL A 153 10.61 13.97 18.15
N ARG A 154 9.70 13.01 18.25
CA ARG A 154 9.26 12.44 19.53
C ARG A 154 10.43 11.84 20.31
N SER A 155 10.52 12.18 21.59
CA SER A 155 11.58 11.70 22.50
C SER A 155 11.35 10.26 22.93
N ASP A 156 12.42 9.55 23.30
CA ASP A 156 12.35 8.19 23.84
C ASP A 156 11.39 8.09 25.04
N GLU A 157 11.46 9.05 25.96
CA GLU A 157 10.62 9.08 27.16
C GLU A 157 9.14 9.18 26.78
N GLU A 158 8.80 9.98 25.78
CA GLU A 158 7.42 10.12 25.32
C GLU A 158 6.90 8.82 24.70
N ILE A 159 7.70 8.16 23.86
CA ILE A 159 7.38 6.84 23.29
C ILE A 159 7.17 5.80 24.40
N VAL A 160 8.07 5.79 25.39
CA VAL A 160 7.96 4.90 26.56
C VAL A 160 6.67 5.19 27.33
N GLN A 161 6.36 6.44 27.64
CA GLN A 161 5.15 6.80 28.40
C GLN A 161 3.86 6.41 27.66
N MET A 162 3.78 6.63 26.35
CA MET A 162 2.65 6.17 25.55
C MET A 162 2.49 4.64 25.62
N PHE A 163 3.60 3.90 25.49
CA PHE A 163 3.60 2.44 25.62
C PHE A 163 3.14 1.97 27.01
N ARG A 164 3.63 2.62 28.08
CA ARG A 164 3.20 2.32 29.46
C ARG A 164 1.71 2.60 29.66
N GLY A 165 1.20 3.70 29.11
CA GLY A 165 -0.22 4.07 29.19
C GLY A 165 -1.15 3.03 28.57
N ILE A 166 -0.85 2.60 27.34
CA ILE A 166 -1.59 1.52 26.65
C ILE A 166 -1.58 0.24 27.48
N ARG A 167 -0.41 -0.16 27.99
CA ARG A 167 -0.26 -1.35 28.84
C ARG A 167 -1.13 -1.25 30.10
N GLN A 168 -1.10 -0.13 30.79
CA GLN A 168 -1.88 0.09 32.01
C GLN A 168 -3.38 0.00 31.75
N LYS A 169 -3.87 0.55 30.64
CA LYS A 169 -5.29 0.45 30.26
C LYS A 169 -5.70 -0.98 29.92
N LEU A 170 -4.87 -1.72 29.18
CA LEU A 170 -5.12 -3.13 28.91
C LEU A 170 -5.15 -3.98 30.18
N LEU A 171 -4.22 -3.73 31.12
CA LEU A 171 -4.24 -4.37 32.43
C LEU A 171 -5.51 -4.01 33.21
N ALA A 172 -5.94 -2.74 33.20
CA ALA A 172 -7.17 -2.31 33.85
C ALA A 172 -8.41 -3.01 33.27
N ILE A 173 -8.47 -3.18 31.95
CA ILE A 173 -9.52 -3.97 31.27
C ILE A 173 -9.46 -5.43 31.74
N ALA A 174 -8.29 -6.06 31.72
CA ALA A 174 -8.12 -7.46 32.12
C ALA A 174 -8.43 -7.70 33.62
N HIS A 175 -8.16 -6.73 34.49
CA HIS A 175 -8.46 -6.79 35.93
C HIS A 175 -9.88 -6.34 36.29
N SER A 176 -10.64 -5.80 35.34
CA SER A 176 -12.05 -5.47 35.57
C SER A 176 -12.80 -6.74 35.95
N ARG A 177 -13.70 -6.63 36.94
CA ARG A 177 -14.40 -7.78 37.56
C ARG A 177 -15.25 -8.59 36.58
N ASP A 178 -15.47 -8.05 35.38
CA ASP A 178 -16.34 -8.62 34.36
C ASP A 178 -15.66 -9.69 33.47
N PHE A 179 -14.35 -9.93 33.64
CA PHE A 179 -13.51 -10.79 32.78
C PHE A 179 -13.16 -12.20 33.30
N PHE A 180 -13.68 -12.63 34.45
CA PHE A 180 -13.28 -13.92 35.04
C PHE A 180 -13.99 -15.13 34.38
N GLY A 181 -13.38 -15.62 33.30
CA GLY A 181 -13.71 -16.87 32.61
C GLY A 181 -12.51 -17.42 31.82
N PHE A 182 -11.34 -17.54 32.45
CA PHE A 182 -10.09 -17.87 31.75
C PHE A 182 -10.01 -19.35 31.37
N GLY A 183 -10.12 -19.65 30.07
CA GLY A 183 -9.94 -21.00 29.57
C GLY A 183 -10.05 -21.17 28.05
N GLN A 184 -9.25 -20.46 27.24
CA GLN A 184 -8.66 -20.97 25.98
C GLN A 184 -7.82 -19.93 25.23
N VAL A 185 -6.88 -20.46 24.43
CA VAL A 185 -5.78 -19.79 23.72
C VAL A 185 -6.29 -18.89 22.58
N MET A 186 -5.87 -17.64 22.58
CA MET A 186 -6.15 -16.68 21.52
C MET A 186 -5.09 -16.80 20.42
N ASN A 187 -5.52 -17.09 19.19
CA ASN A 187 -4.69 -17.02 18.00
C ASN A 187 -5.19 -15.82 17.18
N LEU A 188 -4.53 -14.67 17.35
CA LEU A 188 -4.91 -13.40 16.71
C LEU A 188 -4.32 -13.34 15.30
N GLY A 189 -4.92 -14.09 14.37
CA GLY A 189 -4.66 -13.97 12.94
C GLY A 189 -5.80 -13.21 12.26
N GLY A 190 -5.70 -11.89 12.21
CA GLY A 190 -6.68 -11.02 11.55
C GLY A 190 -6.03 -10.23 10.42
N GLY A 191 -6.14 -10.73 9.19
CA GLY A 191 -5.84 -9.97 7.97
C GLY A 191 -7.11 -9.29 7.48
N GLY A 192 -7.15 -7.96 7.49
CA GLY A 192 -8.16 -7.21 6.78
C GLY A 192 -7.75 -5.76 6.57
N ASN A 193 -8.38 -5.15 5.57
CA ASN A 193 -7.87 -3.97 4.88
C ASN A 193 -8.56 -2.72 5.42
N ASN A 194 -8.07 -2.15 6.52
CA ASN A 194 -8.35 -0.75 6.82
C ASN A 194 -7.24 0.14 6.19
N THR A 195 -7.57 1.39 5.88
CA THR A 195 -6.68 2.30 5.14
C THR A 195 -5.42 2.67 5.91
N CYS A 196 -5.49 2.76 7.25
CA CYS A 196 -4.32 2.99 8.10
C CYS A 196 -3.36 1.80 8.11
N ASP A 197 -3.86 0.58 8.20
CA ASP A 197 -3.06 -0.64 8.18
C ASP A 197 -2.55 -0.95 6.79
N ALA A 198 -3.32 -0.63 5.74
CA ALA A 198 -2.83 -0.68 4.36
C ALA A 198 -1.67 0.28 4.16
N LEU A 199 -1.81 1.56 4.57
CA LEU A 199 -0.73 2.54 4.47
C LEU A 199 0.50 2.08 5.25
N GLU A 200 0.32 1.53 6.45
CA GLU A 200 1.42 1.05 7.28
C GLU A 200 2.11 -0.18 6.68
N SER A 201 1.33 -1.14 6.16
CA SER A 201 1.83 -2.33 5.46
C SER A 201 2.61 -1.93 4.22
N TYR A 202 2.03 -1.10 3.34
CA TYR A 202 2.73 -0.61 2.15
C TYR A 202 3.96 0.19 2.51
N SER A 203 3.90 1.01 3.57
CA SER A 203 5.05 1.79 3.99
C SER A 203 6.18 0.88 4.48
N ARG A 204 5.84 -0.18 5.21
CA ARG A 204 6.82 -1.18 5.69
C ARG A 204 7.39 -2.02 4.55
N GLU A 205 6.56 -2.44 3.59
CA GLU A 205 7.00 -3.15 2.39
C GLU A 205 7.95 -2.30 1.55
N MET A 206 7.63 -1.01 1.37
CA MET A 206 8.49 -0.07 0.67
C MET A 206 9.82 0.14 1.42
N GLU A 207 9.80 0.32 2.74
CA GLU A 207 11.01 0.40 3.55
C GLU A 207 11.88 -0.85 3.38
N ASN A 208 11.29 -2.04 3.49
CA ASN A 208 11.99 -3.30 3.29
C ASN A 208 12.61 -3.39 1.89
N PHE A 209 11.88 -2.96 0.86
CA PHE A 209 12.39 -2.90 -0.51
C PHE A 209 13.58 -1.93 -0.63
N LEU A 210 13.50 -0.74 -0.04
CA LEU A 210 14.58 0.24 -0.05
C LEU A 210 15.82 -0.27 0.72
N VAL A 211 15.63 -0.92 1.86
CA VAL A 211 16.71 -1.61 2.61
C VAL A 211 17.40 -2.66 1.73
N GLN A 212 16.63 -3.51 1.03
CA GLN A 212 17.17 -4.52 0.13
C GLN A 212 17.97 -3.93 -1.05
N ARG A 213 17.68 -2.67 -1.42
CA ARG A 213 18.42 -1.92 -2.45
C ARG A 213 19.65 -1.18 -1.91
N GLY A 214 19.95 -1.32 -0.62
CA GLY A 214 21.10 -0.69 0.02
C GLY A 214 20.93 0.82 0.22
N VAL A 215 19.69 1.31 0.31
CA VAL A 215 19.42 2.71 0.63
C VAL A 215 19.92 3.00 2.06
N PRO A 216 20.74 4.06 2.26
CA PRO A 216 21.25 4.38 3.58
C PRO A 216 20.14 4.67 4.59
N ASP A 217 20.34 4.27 5.86
CA ASP A 217 19.36 4.44 6.93
C ASP A 217 18.91 5.89 7.13
N GLU A 218 19.79 6.87 6.96
CA GLU A 218 19.43 8.29 7.01
C GLU A 218 18.35 8.65 5.97
N GLN A 219 18.46 8.12 4.76
CA GLN A 219 17.47 8.35 3.70
C GLN A 219 16.17 7.61 3.98
N LEU A 220 16.24 6.41 4.56
CA LEU A 220 15.06 5.65 5.01
C LEU A 220 14.30 6.41 6.10
N THR A 221 15.02 6.94 7.09
CA THR A 221 14.44 7.77 8.15
C THR A 221 13.77 9.00 7.56
N ASN A 222 14.45 9.73 6.66
CA ASN A 222 13.86 10.89 5.99
C ASN A 222 12.61 10.54 5.19
N TRP A 223 12.62 9.41 4.46
CA TRP A 223 11.48 8.91 3.72
C TRP A 223 10.30 8.58 4.65
N ARG A 224 10.56 7.90 5.77
CA ARG A 224 9.57 7.53 6.77
C ARG A 224 8.92 8.77 7.39
N LEU A 225 9.73 9.72 7.85
CA LEU A 225 9.25 10.99 8.43
C LEU A 225 8.41 11.78 7.41
N SER A 226 8.88 11.86 6.16
CA SER A 226 8.17 12.55 5.08
C SER A 226 6.82 11.90 4.77
N THR A 227 6.79 10.57 4.67
CA THR A 227 5.57 9.80 4.39
C THR A 227 4.56 9.96 5.52
N MET A 228 5.01 9.90 6.77
CA MET A 228 4.14 10.09 7.94
C MET A 228 3.52 11.48 7.96
N LYS A 229 4.30 12.51 7.65
CA LYS A 229 3.81 13.88 7.56
C LYS A 229 2.78 14.05 6.44
N CYS A 230 3.01 13.44 5.28
CA CYS A 230 2.02 13.42 4.20
C CYS A 230 0.72 12.75 4.65
N ALA A 231 0.80 11.63 5.38
CA ALA A 231 -0.37 10.93 5.91
C ALA A 231 -1.18 11.79 6.89
N GLN A 232 -0.50 12.54 7.77
CA GLN A 232 -1.14 13.49 8.67
C GLN A 232 -1.84 14.64 7.91
N LEU A 233 -1.17 15.22 6.92
CA LEU A 233 -1.76 16.28 6.08
C LEU A 233 -2.98 15.79 5.29
N ALA A 234 -2.99 14.52 4.90
CA ALA A 234 -4.11 13.87 4.22
C ALA A 234 -5.25 13.49 5.18
N GLN A 235 -5.11 13.74 6.49
CA GLN A 235 -6.08 13.39 7.52
C GLN A 235 -6.47 11.91 7.48
N CYS A 236 -5.52 11.02 7.14
CA CYS A 236 -5.75 9.57 7.14
C CYS A 236 -6.04 8.99 8.55
N SER A 237 -6.08 9.84 9.59
CA SER A 237 -6.20 9.50 11.00
C SER A 237 -7.62 9.14 11.47
N SER A 238 -8.66 9.26 10.64
CA SER A 238 -10.03 8.98 11.10
C SER A 238 -10.26 7.48 11.26
N LEU A 239 -10.39 7.04 12.51
CA LEU A 239 -10.37 5.65 12.95
C LEU A 239 -11.73 4.96 13.04
N SER A 240 -12.72 5.43 12.28
CA SER A 240 -14.12 5.03 12.52
C SER A 240 -14.37 3.53 12.43
N ASP A 241 -13.48 2.73 11.81
CA ASP A 241 -13.56 1.27 11.75
C ASP A 241 -12.18 0.59 11.91
N CYS A 242 -11.57 0.71 13.09
CA CYS A 242 -10.38 -0.09 13.39
C CYS A 242 -10.77 -1.58 13.50
N GLN A 243 -10.35 -2.42 12.55
CA GLN A 243 -10.61 -3.85 12.60
C GLN A 243 -10.05 -4.51 13.88
N ALA A 244 -8.93 -4.00 14.40
CA ALA A 244 -8.36 -4.48 15.66
C ALA A 244 -9.34 -4.31 16.83
N PHE A 245 -10.13 -3.23 16.85
CA PHE A 245 -11.19 -3.04 17.84
C PHE A 245 -12.23 -4.16 17.75
N ASN A 246 -12.78 -4.41 16.56
CA ASN A 246 -13.77 -5.47 16.36
C ASN A 246 -13.22 -6.86 16.71
N LEU A 247 -11.96 -7.13 16.34
CA LEU A 247 -11.28 -8.37 16.66
C LEU A 247 -11.06 -8.51 18.16
N LEU A 248 -10.66 -7.45 18.87
CA LEU A 248 -10.49 -7.48 20.33
C LEU A 248 -11.83 -7.67 21.04
N VAL A 249 -12.89 -6.96 20.64
CA VAL A 249 -14.23 -7.13 21.23
C VAL A 249 -14.75 -8.55 21.01
N PHE A 250 -14.64 -9.09 19.79
CA PHE A 250 -15.00 -10.47 19.48
C PHE A 250 -14.14 -11.47 20.28
N THR A 251 -12.85 -11.18 20.29
CA THR A 251 -11.77 -11.65 21.16
C THR A 251 -12.18 -12.01 22.58
N LEU A 252 -12.65 -10.95 23.23
CA LEU A 252 -12.89 -10.87 24.65
C LEU A 252 -14.31 -11.29 25.03
N LYS A 253 -15.24 -11.35 24.06
CA LYS A 253 -16.64 -11.71 24.28
C LYS A 253 -16.84 -13.02 25.06
N PRO A 254 -16.10 -14.12 24.79
CA PRO A 254 -16.25 -15.36 25.56
C PRO A 254 -15.80 -15.27 27.02
N LEU A 255 -14.98 -14.26 27.36
CA LEU A 255 -14.47 -14.05 28.72
C LEU A 255 -15.42 -13.20 29.58
N LEU A 256 -16.45 -12.62 28.97
CA LEU A 256 -17.42 -11.80 29.68
C LEU A 256 -18.31 -12.65 30.56
N HIS A 257 -18.58 -12.17 31.77
CA HIS A 257 -19.53 -12.79 32.66
C HIS A 257 -20.90 -12.95 31.99
N HIS A 258 -21.56 -14.10 32.17
CA HIS A 258 -22.87 -14.40 31.56
C HIS A 258 -23.98 -13.41 31.92
N ASN A 259 -23.82 -12.67 33.03
CA ASN A 259 -24.73 -11.61 33.48
C ASN A 259 -24.21 -10.19 33.18
N CYS A 260 -23.25 -10.01 32.29
CA CYS A 260 -22.75 -8.69 31.89
C CYS A 260 -23.91 -7.86 31.32
N SER A 261 -24.18 -6.71 31.93
CA SER A 261 -25.21 -5.80 31.43
C SER A 261 -24.79 -5.20 30.07
N GLN A 262 -25.76 -4.74 29.29
CA GLN A 262 -25.48 -4.05 28.03
C GLN A 262 -24.65 -2.76 28.24
N GLU A 263 -24.85 -2.10 29.37
CA GLU A 263 -24.09 -0.90 29.76
C GLU A 263 -22.62 -1.24 30.04
N GLN A 264 -22.35 -2.32 30.77
CA GLN A 264 -20.97 -2.81 31.02
C GLN A 264 -20.28 -3.22 29.72
N LEU A 265 -21.01 -3.88 28.81
CA LEU A 265 -20.48 -4.25 27.50
C LEU A 265 -20.12 -3.01 26.66
N GLU A 266 -20.95 -1.98 26.69
CA GLU A 266 -20.67 -0.73 25.96
C GLU A 266 -19.53 0.07 26.60
N GLN A 267 -19.43 0.07 27.93
CA GLN A 267 -18.30 0.66 28.64
C GLN A 267 -16.99 -0.04 28.25
N LEU A 268 -16.97 -1.37 28.22
CA LEU A 268 -15.82 -2.14 27.77
C LEU A 268 -15.46 -1.84 26.32
N ARG A 269 -16.44 -1.74 25.43
CA ARG A 269 -16.21 -1.32 24.04
C ARG A 269 -15.57 0.05 23.97
N ASN A 270 -16.03 1.02 24.73
CA ASN A 270 -15.41 2.33 24.73
C ASN A 270 -13.96 2.26 25.24
N GLN A 271 -13.69 1.51 26.30
CA GLN A 271 -12.32 1.31 26.80
C GLN A 271 -11.39 0.63 25.77
N ILE A 272 -11.86 -0.41 25.07
CA ILE A 272 -11.07 -1.08 24.02
C ILE A 272 -10.84 -0.12 22.85
N ARG A 273 -11.83 0.71 22.50
CA ARG A 273 -11.69 1.73 21.45
C ARG A 273 -10.62 2.74 21.80
N ASP A 274 -10.65 3.30 23.01
CA ASP A 274 -9.65 4.24 23.49
C ASP A 274 -8.24 3.64 23.44
N VAL A 275 -8.09 2.36 23.82
CA VAL A 275 -6.81 1.64 23.72
C VAL A 275 -6.35 1.47 22.28
N CYS A 276 -7.25 1.14 21.35
CA CYS A 276 -6.92 1.02 19.94
C CYS A 276 -6.49 2.36 19.32
N GLU A 277 -7.18 3.45 19.68
CA GLU A 277 -6.83 4.80 19.25
C GLU A 277 -5.44 5.19 19.74
N GLU A 278 -5.17 5.01 21.04
CA GLU A 278 -3.84 5.29 21.61
C GLU A 278 -2.74 4.39 21.04
N ALA A 279 -3.03 3.11 20.77
CA ALA A 279 -2.07 2.20 20.14
C ALA A 279 -1.68 2.67 18.73
N ILE A 280 -2.61 3.28 18.01
CA ILE A 280 -2.35 3.83 16.68
C ILE A 280 -1.57 5.12 16.80
N GLU A 281 -1.94 6.03 17.68
CA GLU A 281 -1.14 7.23 17.96
C GLU A 281 0.29 6.87 18.36
N PHE A 282 0.46 5.87 19.24
CA PHE A 282 1.75 5.35 19.64
C PHE A 282 2.53 4.77 18.46
N ARG A 283 1.89 3.98 17.59
CA ARG A 283 2.51 3.47 16.36
C ARG A 283 2.97 4.60 15.44
N LEU A 284 2.16 5.65 15.28
CA LEU A 284 2.52 6.83 14.48
C LEU A 284 3.70 7.58 15.11
N ALA A 285 3.69 7.77 16.43
CA ALA A 285 4.77 8.41 17.17
C ALA A 285 6.10 7.65 17.01
N MET A 286 6.08 6.32 17.07
CA MET A 286 7.27 5.50 16.82
C MET A 286 7.85 5.73 15.40
N ARG A 287 6.99 5.90 14.38
CA ARG A 287 7.45 6.19 13.00
C ARG A 287 7.94 7.62 12.81
N GLN A 288 7.49 8.54 13.65
CA GLN A 288 7.91 9.95 13.66
C GLN A 288 9.22 10.16 14.41
N SER A 289 9.72 9.16 15.12
CA SER A 289 11.04 9.24 15.73
C SER A 289 12.15 9.03 14.69
N LYS A 290 13.35 9.52 14.99
CA LYS A 290 14.55 9.26 14.18
C LYS A 290 15.03 7.82 14.33
N ASP A 291 14.84 7.24 15.52
CA ASP A 291 15.25 5.88 15.81
C ASP A 291 14.20 4.85 15.35
N LEU A 292 14.59 3.58 15.32
CA LEU A 292 13.72 2.48 14.95
C LEU A 292 13.22 1.81 16.23
N TYR A 293 11.91 1.88 16.46
CA TYR A 293 11.26 1.21 17.58
C TYR A 293 10.56 -0.05 17.12
N LYS A 294 10.54 -1.06 17.98
CA LYS A 294 9.87 -2.33 17.70
C LYS A 294 9.19 -2.86 18.96
N CYS A 295 7.92 -3.18 18.83
CA CYS A 295 7.23 -4.01 19.81
C CYS A 295 7.52 -5.48 19.51
N GLN A 296 8.15 -6.20 20.43
CA GLN A 296 8.47 -7.63 20.26
C GLN A 296 7.61 -8.50 21.17
N MET A 297 6.85 -9.40 20.57
CA MET A 297 6.19 -10.49 21.30
C MET A 297 7.19 -11.61 21.55
N ILE A 298 7.22 -12.14 22.77
CA ILE A 298 8.06 -13.28 23.13
C ILE A 298 7.34 -14.58 22.77
N ALA A 299 8.05 -15.51 22.14
CA ALA A 299 7.47 -16.74 21.64
C ALA A 299 7.16 -17.71 22.80
N ARG A 300 6.03 -18.42 22.69
CA ARG A 300 5.69 -19.50 23.61
C ARG A 300 6.75 -20.62 23.55
N GLY A 301 7.06 -21.21 24.69
CA GLY A 301 8.02 -22.31 24.82
C GLY A 301 9.46 -21.87 25.07
N GLN A 302 9.76 -20.57 25.01
CA GLN A 302 11.08 -20.07 25.37
C GLN A 302 11.29 -20.12 26.89
N ILE A 303 12.52 -20.40 27.32
CA ILE A 303 12.93 -20.35 28.73
C ILE A 303 13.28 -18.91 29.06
N VAL A 304 12.72 -18.37 30.13
CA VAL A 304 13.07 -17.02 30.61
C VAL A 304 14.54 -16.99 30.99
N SER A 305 15.31 -16.15 30.30
CA SER A 305 16.70 -15.85 30.61
C SER A 305 16.90 -14.33 30.74
N PRO A 306 17.98 -13.86 31.39
CA PRO A 306 18.28 -12.42 31.49
C PRO A 306 18.42 -11.71 30.15
N GLU A 307 18.76 -12.47 29.09
CA GLU A 307 18.94 -12.00 27.72
C GLU A 307 17.60 -11.76 27.00
N ILE A 308 16.53 -12.43 27.44
CA ILE A 308 15.20 -12.17 26.90
C ILE A 308 14.67 -10.90 27.56
N PRO A 309 14.20 -9.91 26.79
CA PRO A 309 13.65 -8.67 27.31
C PRO A 309 12.25 -8.89 27.90
N ALA A 310 12.14 -9.74 28.92
CA ALA A 310 10.89 -10.13 29.54
C ALA A 310 10.94 -10.00 31.07
N GLU A 311 9.80 -9.66 31.64
CA GLU A 311 9.45 -9.72 33.05
C GLU A 311 8.43 -10.83 33.22
N ALA A 312 8.79 -11.83 34.03
CA ALA A 312 7.95 -12.98 34.28
C ALA A 312 6.83 -12.63 35.26
N VAL A 313 5.59 -12.92 34.87
CA VAL A 313 4.42 -12.94 35.75
C VAL A 313 4.13 -14.40 36.06
N GLU A 314 4.39 -14.81 37.31
CA GLU A 314 4.23 -16.19 37.73
C GLU A 314 2.77 -16.62 37.69
N VAL A 315 2.49 -17.64 36.89
CA VAL A 315 1.21 -18.36 36.92
C VAL A 315 1.37 -19.52 37.91
N GLN A 316 1.47 -19.17 39.20
CA GLN A 316 1.33 -20.08 40.34
C GLN A 316 2.15 -21.39 40.27
N GLY A 317 3.35 -21.40 40.85
CA GLY A 317 4.15 -22.62 41.04
C GLY A 317 5.53 -22.33 41.63
N ASP A 318 5.79 -22.81 42.84
CA ASP A 318 6.98 -22.50 43.65
C ASP A 318 8.18 -23.42 43.30
N GLY A 319 8.51 -23.49 42.00
CA GLY A 319 9.55 -24.38 41.47
C GLY A 319 10.74 -23.61 40.91
N ASP A 320 11.94 -23.91 41.41
CA ASP A 320 13.23 -23.34 40.98
C ASP A 320 13.75 -23.90 39.64
N ALA A 321 12.96 -24.77 38.99
CA ALA A 321 13.22 -25.24 37.63
C ALA A 321 12.92 -24.11 36.64
N GLY A 322 13.75 -23.98 35.60
CA GLY A 322 13.67 -22.90 34.61
C GLY A 322 12.23 -22.59 34.17
N LYS A 323 11.88 -21.30 34.12
CA LYS A 323 10.51 -20.86 33.82
C LYS A 323 10.29 -20.84 32.31
N VAL A 324 9.32 -21.60 31.82
CA VAL A 324 8.93 -21.65 30.40
C VAL A 324 7.78 -20.70 30.15
N ILE A 325 7.90 -19.87 29.12
CA ILE A 325 6.89 -18.92 28.69
C ILE A 325 5.70 -19.66 28.08
N VAL A 326 4.51 -19.51 28.68
CA VAL A 326 3.26 -20.07 28.16
C VAL A 326 2.51 -19.10 27.26
N GLY A 327 2.77 -17.80 27.41
CA GLY A 327 2.20 -16.76 26.56
C GLY A 327 2.76 -15.38 26.91
N THR A 328 2.58 -14.43 26.01
CA THR A 328 2.99 -13.03 26.20
C THR A 328 1.72 -12.19 26.29
N PHE A 329 1.51 -11.53 27.44
CA PHE A 329 0.38 -10.64 27.66
C PHE A 329 0.62 -9.28 27.03
N PHE A 330 1.85 -8.77 27.15
CA PHE A 330 2.27 -7.52 26.53
C PHE A 330 3.70 -7.65 26.02
N GLY A 331 3.97 -7.18 24.81
CA GLY A 331 5.31 -7.26 24.20
C GLY A 331 6.35 -6.39 24.89
N ALA A 332 7.61 -6.56 24.52
CA ALA A 332 8.71 -5.67 24.90
C ALA A 332 8.76 -4.47 23.94
N LEU A 333 9.16 -3.30 24.42
CA LEU A 333 9.50 -2.16 23.58
C LEU A 333 11.02 -2.09 23.43
N LEU A 334 11.47 -2.18 22.19
CA LEU A 334 12.87 -2.14 21.82
C LEU A 334 13.16 -0.92 20.97
N LYS A 335 14.37 -0.36 21.15
CA LYS A 335 14.93 0.70 20.34
C LYS A 335 16.20 0.18 19.67
N HIS A 336 16.26 0.32 18.35
CA HIS A 336 17.45 0.03 17.55
C HIS A 336 18.22 1.34 17.35
N ALA A 337 19.27 1.55 18.14
CA ALA A 337 20.03 2.79 18.16
C ALA A 337 21.13 2.78 17.07
N LYS A 338 20.72 2.73 15.80
CA LYS A 338 21.67 2.63 14.69
C LYS A 338 22.51 3.89 14.44
N SER A 339 22.12 5.02 15.03
CA SER A 339 22.84 6.30 14.91
C SER A 339 24.28 6.27 15.47
N ARG A 340 24.65 5.24 16.25
CA ARG A 340 26.01 5.06 16.79
C ARG A 340 26.91 4.09 16.00
N GLY A 341 26.43 3.53 14.89
CA GLY A 341 27.22 2.59 14.08
C GLY A 341 27.32 1.17 14.66
N GLU A 342 26.59 0.89 15.74
CA GLU A 342 26.44 -0.44 16.32
C GLU A 342 24.97 -0.87 16.18
N ASP A 343 24.72 -2.13 15.80
CA ASP A 343 23.39 -2.76 15.81
C ASP A 343 22.93 -3.07 17.25
N GLU A 344 23.10 -2.10 18.15
CA GLU A 344 22.73 -2.25 19.55
C GLU A 344 21.21 -2.10 19.69
N VAL A 345 20.60 -3.14 20.27
CA VAL A 345 19.18 -3.19 20.60
C VAL A 345 19.03 -2.84 22.07
N VAL A 346 18.48 -1.67 22.36
CA VAL A 346 18.20 -1.21 23.71
C VAL A 346 16.79 -1.62 24.09
N VAL A 347 16.67 -2.33 25.21
CA VAL A 347 15.37 -2.69 25.79
C VAL A 347 14.87 -1.50 26.60
N LEU A 348 13.80 -0.85 26.13
CA LEU A 348 13.19 0.27 26.82
C LEU A 348 12.13 -0.19 27.82
N GLU A 349 11.34 -1.19 27.44
CA GLU A 349 10.37 -1.84 28.31
C GLU A 349 10.38 -3.35 28.08
N ARG A 350 10.36 -4.12 29.17
CA ARG A 350 10.32 -5.58 29.10
C ARG A 350 8.91 -6.08 28.83
N ALA A 351 8.81 -7.20 28.13
CA ALA A 351 7.56 -7.90 27.88
C ALA A 351 6.97 -8.46 29.18
N HIS A 352 5.65 -8.42 29.34
CA HIS A 352 4.96 -9.13 30.42
C HIS A 352 4.58 -10.53 29.92
N VAL A 353 5.24 -11.56 30.45
CA VAL A 353 5.06 -12.94 30.01
C VAL A 353 4.46 -13.80 31.11
N LEU A 354 3.54 -14.68 30.74
CA LEU A 354 3.02 -15.73 31.60
C LEU A 354 3.97 -16.90 31.56
N VAL A 355 4.36 -17.41 32.72
CA VAL A 355 5.34 -18.50 32.84
C VAL A 355 4.81 -19.66 33.68
N LYS A 356 5.31 -20.86 33.39
CA LYS A 356 5.15 -22.07 34.20
C LYS A 356 6.51 -22.74 34.45
N PRO A 357 6.66 -23.58 35.48
CA PRO A 357 7.83 -24.43 35.62
C PRO A 357 8.05 -25.31 34.37
N ALA A 358 9.31 -25.48 33.94
CA ALA A 358 9.69 -26.28 32.76
C ALA A 358 9.15 -27.72 32.79
#